data_AF-A0A9P7XAD7-F1
#
_entry.id   AF-A0A9P7XAD7-F1
#
_cell.length_a   1.000
_cell.length_b   1.000
_cell.length_c   1.000
_cell.angle_alpha   90.00
_cell.angle_beta   90.00
_cell.angle_gamma   90.00
#
_symmetry.space_group_name_H-M   'P 1'
#
loop_
_entity.id
_entity.type
_entity.pdbx_description
1 polymer ?
#
loop_
_entity_poly.entity_id
_entity_poly.type
_entity_poly.pdbx_seq_one_letter_code
_entity_poly.pdbx_strand_id
1 'polypeptide(L)'
;MLFSTSTTTVVTITWLTLLAPLVHAGWINNFRPKAPTTPSCGTLICPSVDNAGHKVGVSSTSYNVLFCSYPDKPGQNPNKFYCEYDATTGIQIEDNNSEYCPLHAHMISCPNPKERSSSMGKETPAAQPIELLHGVHHEPVKNHEGL
;
A
#
# COMPACT_ATOMS: atom_id res chain seq x y z
N MET A 1 -57.40 -5.42 -10.36
CA MET A 1 -57.06 -5.33 -8.93
C MET A 1 -57.82 -6.42 -8.18
N LEU A 2 -57.15 -7.50 -7.82
CA LEU A 2 -57.66 -8.51 -6.89
C LEU A 2 -56.49 -8.94 -6.01
N PHE A 3 -56.54 -8.54 -4.74
CA PHE A 3 -55.59 -8.93 -3.72
C PHE A 3 -55.91 -10.35 -3.27
N SER A 4 -54.90 -11.21 -3.13
CA SER A 4 -55.05 -12.49 -2.44
C SER A 4 -53.86 -12.72 -1.52
N THR A 5 -54.06 -12.38 -0.26
CA THR A 5 -53.13 -12.60 0.86
C THR A 5 -53.29 -14.04 1.32
N SER A 6 -52.26 -14.87 1.19
CA SER A 6 -52.25 -16.23 1.75
C SER A 6 -51.77 -16.21 3.19
N THR A 7 -52.60 -16.81 4.03
CA THR A 7 -52.55 -16.81 5.49
C THR A 7 -51.57 -17.86 6.04
N THR A 8 -50.87 -17.42 7.07
CA THR A 8 -50.01 -18.11 8.03
C THR A 8 -50.51 -19.49 8.49
N THR A 9 -49.64 -20.50 8.51
CA THR A 9 -49.79 -21.68 9.39
C THR A 9 -48.66 -21.70 10.40
N VAL A 10 -49.04 -21.49 11.66
CA VAL A 10 -48.17 -21.57 12.84
C VAL A 10 -48.07 -23.04 13.23
N VAL A 11 -46.89 -23.65 13.11
CA VAL A 11 -46.62 -24.97 13.69
C VAL A 11 -45.86 -24.75 14.99
N THR A 12 -46.58 -24.78 16.11
CA THR A 12 -46.05 -24.77 17.46
C THR A 12 -45.45 -26.14 17.79
N ILE A 13 -44.13 -26.24 17.98
CA ILE A 13 -43.49 -27.37 18.65
C ILE A 13 -43.08 -26.91 20.05
N THR A 14 -43.80 -27.45 21.02
CA THR A 14 -43.76 -27.24 22.47
C THR A 14 -43.98 -28.65 23.03
N TRP A 15 -43.16 -29.31 23.86
CA TRP A 15 -42.29 -28.89 24.95
C TRP A 15 -41.35 -30.06 25.39
N LEU A 16 -40.38 -29.70 26.25
CA LEU A 16 -39.86 -30.45 27.41
C LEU A 16 -38.91 -31.66 27.22
N THR A 17 -37.62 -31.42 27.45
CA THR A 17 -36.83 -32.25 28.39
C THR A 17 -36.05 -31.34 29.34
N LEU A 18 -36.27 -31.52 30.64
CA LEU A 18 -35.75 -30.69 31.74
C LEU A 18 -34.96 -31.60 32.70
N LEU A 19 -33.80 -31.09 33.17
CA LEU A 19 -33.04 -31.41 34.40
C LEU A 19 -31.85 -32.42 34.36
N ALA A 20 -30.65 -31.84 34.14
CA ALA A 20 -29.43 -31.76 34.99
C ALA A 20 -28.82 -33.01 35.68
N PRO A 21 -27.47 -33.09 35.73
CA PRO A 21 -26.80 -32.47 36.88
C PRO A 21 -25.55 -31.62 36.56
N LEU A 22 -25.26 -30.72 37.51
CA LEU A 22 -24.05 -29.94 37.67
C LEU A 22 -22.79 -30.82 37.91
N VAL A 23 -21.62 -30.16 37.80
CA VAL A 23 -20.23 -30.51 38.18
C VAL A 23 -19.35 -31.24 37.15
N HIS A 24 -18.70 -30.45 36.29
CA HIS A 24 -17.26 -30.63 36.03
C HIS A 24 -16.56 -29.28 36.16
N ALA A 25 -16.10 -28.98 37.37
CA ALA A 25 -15.01 -28.04 37.59
C ALA A 25 -13.77 -28.59 36.88
N GLY A 26 -13.11 -27.78 36.04
CA GLY A 26 -11.83 -28.22 35.47
C GLY A 26 -11.44 -27.59 34.13
N TRP A 27 -10.86 -26.39 34.18
CA TRP A 27 -9.77 -25.97 33.31
C TRP A 27 -10.06 -25.81 31.80
N ILE A 28 -10.82 -24.77 31.42
CA ILE A 28 -10.52 -24.09 30.15
C ILE A 28 -9.57 -22.94 30.46
N ASN A 29 -8.29 -23.22 30.25
CA ASN A 29 -7.24 -22.22 30.33
C ASN A 29 -7.61 -21.01 29.47
N ASN A 30 -7.67 -19.84 30.09
CA ASN A 30 -7.71 -18.54 29.42
C ASN A 30 -6.37 -18.27 28.70
N PHE A 31 -5.96 -19.16 27.80
CA PHE A 31 -4.99 -18.81 26.79
C PHE A 31 -5.72 -17.92 25.79
N ARG A 32 -5.84 -16.62 26.11
CA ARG A 32 -5.81 -15.62 25.03
C ARG A 32 -4.44 -15.79 24.40
N PRO A 33 -4.32 -16.25 23.14
CA PRO A 33 -3.08 -16.05 22.41
C PRO A 33 -2.92 -14.54 22.35
N LYS A 34 -1.98 -14.00 23.13
CA LYS A 34 -1.52 -12.65 22.88
C LYS A 34 -0.84 -12.75 21.53
N ALA A 35 -1.54 -12.32 20.47
CA ALA A 35 -0.94 -12.20 19.15
C ALA A 35 0.42 -11.52 19.34
N PRO A 36 1.51 -12.08 18.79
CA PRO A 36 2.80 -11.42 18.83
C PRO A 36 2.59 -10.01 18.28
N THR A 37 2.62 -9.00 19.16
CA THR A 37 2.62 -7.60 18.75
C THR A 37 4.07 -7.29 18.34
N THR A 38 4.58 -8.06 17.38
CA THR A 38 5.76 -7.65 16.65
C THR A 38 5.29 -6.43 15.87
N PRO A 39 5.85 -5.23 16.07
CA PRO A 39 5.59 -4.15 15.14
C PRO A 39 5.99 -4.68 13.76
N SER A 40 5.00 -4.88 12.89
CA SER A 40 5.24 -5.13 11.48
C SER A 40 5.81 -3.83 10.94
N CYS A 41 7.12 -3.66 11.12
CA CYS A 41 7.85 -2.61 10.45
C CYS A 41 7.95 -3.09 9.00
N GLY A 42 6.90 -2.80 8.25
CA GLY A 42 6.77 -3.05 6.84
C GLY A 42 6.28 -1.76 6.21
N THR A 43 7.05 -1.16 5.31
CA THR A 43 6.58 -0.04 4.51
C THR A 43 6.09 -0.58 3.18
N LEU A 44 4.85 -0.23 2.82
CA LEU A 44 4.31 -0.55 1.50
C LEU A 44 4.90 0.42 0.47
N ILE A 45 5.35 -0.14 -0.65
CA ILE A 45 5.88 0.59 -1.79
C ILE A 45 5.23 0.09 -3.08
N CYS A 46 5.30 0.92 -4.12
CA CYS A 46 4.85 0.53 -5.44
C CYS A 46 5.60 -0.71 -5.95
N PRO A 47 4.90 -1.65 -6.60
CA PRO A 47 5.54 -2.67 -7.42
C PRO A 47 6.55 -2.03 -8.39
N SER A 48 7.70 -2.66 -8.60
CA SER A 48 8.74 -2.12 -9.48
C SER A 48 8.32 -2.07 -10.94
N VAL A 49 7.40 -2.97 -11.33
CA VAL A 49 6.80 -3.05 -12.66
C VAL A 49 5.31 -3.37 -12.54
N ASP A 50 4.52 -2.94 -13.53
CA ASP A 50 3.15 -3.40 -13.72
C ASP A 50 3.11 -4.78 -14.41
N ASN A 51 1.92 -5.35 -14.61
CA ASN A 51 1.74 -6.63 -15.31
C ASN A 51 2.05 -6.55 -16.81
N ALA A 52 2.17 -5.35 -17.40
CA ALA A 52 2.62 -5.13 -18.77
C ALA A 52 4.15 -4.97 -18.88
N GLY A 53 4.87 -4.88 -17.76
CA GLY A 53 6.33 -4.74 -17.70
C GLY A 53 6.83 -3.28 -17.70
N HIS A 54 5.95 -2.29 -17.60
CA HIS A 54 6.34 -0.89 -17.45
C HIS A 54 6.88 -0.64 -16.06
N LYS A 55 7.97 0.14 -15.96
CA LYS A 55 8.61 0.46 -14.67
C LYS A 55 7.80 1.51 -13.93
N VAL A 56 7.84 1.46 -12.60
CA VAL A 56 7.30 2.53 -11.76
C VAL A 56 7.96 3.87 -12.07
N GLY A 57 7.14 4.90 -12.25
CA GLY A 57 7.55 6.28 -12.44
C GLY A 57 7.43 7.07 -11.13
N VAL A 58 6.54 8.06 -11.13
CA VAL A 58 6.20 8.84 -9.93
C VAL A 58 5.36 7.97 -8.99
N SER A 59 5.73 7.97 -7.71
CA SER A 59 4.95 7.38 -6.63
C SER A 59 4.73 8.38 -5.51
N SER A 60 3.57 8.34 -4.87
CA SER A 60 3.31 9.14 -3.66
C SER A 60 2.36 8.43 -2.72
N THR A 61 2.44 8.76 -1.43
CA THR A 61 1.49 8.27 -0.44
C THR A 61 0.78 9.48 0.18
N SER A 62 -0.55 9.53 0.08
CA SER A 62 -1.37 10.63 0.62
C SER A 62 -2.74 10.10 1.01
N TYR A 63 -3.29 10.55 2.14
CA TYR A 63 -4.63 10.15 2.60
C TYR A 63 -4.87 8.63 2.62
N ASN A 64 -3.90 7.84 3.08
CA ASN A 64 -3.92 6.37 3.06
C ASN A 64 -4.03 5.72 1.67
N VAL A 65 -3.71 6.45 0.62
CA VAL A 65 -3.61 5.95 -0.75
C VAL A 65 -2.16 5.99 -1.18
N LEU A 66 -1.66 4.87 -1.68
CA LEU A 66 -0.39 4.74 -2.36
C LEU A 66 -0.63 4.81 -3.87
N PHE A 67 -0.28 5.95 -4.46
CA PHE A 67 -0.34 6.19 -5.90
C PHE A 67 0.95 5.72 -6.57
N CYS A 68 0.81 4.94 -7.64
CA CYS A 68 1.91 4.38 -8.43
C CYS A 68 1.66 4.60 -9.93
N SER A 69 2.43 5.48 -10.57
CA SER A 69 2.37 5.63 -12.04
C SER A 69 3.28 4.62 -12.75
N TYR A 70 2.85 4.14 -13.90
CA TYR A 70 3.56 3.18 -14.76
C TYR A 70 3.58 3.71 -16.20
N PRO A 71 4.39 4.74 -16.49
CA PRO A 71 4.41 5.34 -17.81
C PRO A 71 4.99 4.39 -18.86
N ASP A 72 4.35 4.32 -20.03
CA ASP A 72 4.86 3.56 -21.18
C ASP A 72 6.08 4.26 -21.83
N LYS A 73 6.19 5.57 -21.63
CA LYS A 73 7.20 6.45 -22.24
C LYS A 73 7.74 7.46 -21.22
N PRO A 74 9.03 7.82 -21.33
CA PRO A 74 9.60 8.89 -20.52
C PRO A 74 8.84 10.22 -20.66
N GLY A 75 8.61 10.90 -19.54
CA GLY A 75 7.96 12.23 -19.51
C GLY A 75 6.44 12.21 -19.70
N GLN A 76 5.81 11.04 -19.74
CA GLN A 76 4.36 10.94 -19.77
C GLN A 76 3.72 11.46 -18.48
N ASN A 77 2.49 11.99 -18.61
CA ASN A 77 1.71 12.43 -17.45
C ASN A 77 1.45 11.22 -16.51
N PRO A 78 1.84 11.32 -15.22
CA PRO A 78 1.72 10.21 -14.27
C PRO A 78 0.28 9.77 -14.02
N ASN A 79 -0.72 10.63 -14.26
CA ASN A 79 -2.14 10.35 -14.03
C ASN A 79 -2.81 9.64 -15.22
N LYS A 80 -2.05 9.15 -16.21
CA LYS A 80 -2.60 8.43 -17.37
C LYS A 80 -2.63 6.92 -17.20
N PHE A 81 -1.56 6.38 -16.64
CA PHE A 81 -1.35 4.95 -16.42
C PHE A 81 -0.88 4.80 -14.99
N TYR A 82 -1.81 4.51 -14.09
CA TYR A 82 -1.51 4.43 -12.67
C TYR A 82 -2.35 3.36 -11.97
N CYS A 83 -1.85 2.98 -10.82
CA CYS A 83 -2.51 2.10 -9.87
C CYS A 83 -2.57 2.81 -8.53
N GLU A 84 -3.69 2.67 -7.84
CA GLU A 84 -3.81 3.09 -6.45
C GLU A 84 -3.96 1.86 -5.56
N TYR A 85 -3.28 1.90 -4.42
CA TYR A 85 -3.34 0.87 -3.39
C TYR A 85 -3.73 1.51 -2.06
N ASP A 86 -4.43 0.76 -1.23
CA ASP A 86 -4.60 1.11 0.16
C ASP A 86 -3.23 1.07 0.86
N ALA A 87 -2.79 2.19 1.42
CA ALA A 87 -1.46 2.34 2.00
C ALA A 87 -1.27 1.60 3.33
N THR A 88 -2.33 0.95 3.85
CA THR A 88 -2.30 0.15 5.08
C THR A 88 -2.24 -1.35 4.76
N THR A 89 -3.06 -1.80 3.81
CA THR A 89 -3.23 -3.21 3.45
C THR A 89 -2.43 -3.60 2.21
N GLY A 90 -2.08 -2.62 1.37
CA GLY A 90 -1.42 -2.83 0.09
C GLY A 90 -2.34 -3.39 -0.99
N ILE A 91 -3.65 -3.51 -0.74
CA ILE A 91 -4.62 -4.03 -1.71
C ILE A 91 -4.90 -2.94 -2.75
N GLN A 92 -4.96 -3.33 -4.03
CA GLN A 92 -5.36 -2.44 -5.11
C GLN A 92 -6.77 -1.91 -4.88
N ILE A 93 -6.92 -0.58 -4.90
CA ILE A 93 -8.20 0.12 -4.80
C ILE A 93 -8.67 0.64 -6.16
N GLU A 94 -7.74 0.99 -7.05
CA GLU A 94 -8.04 1.47 -8.39
C GLU A 94 -6.99 0.98 -9.39
N ASP A 95 -7.48 0.48 -10.53
CA ASP A 95 -6.68 0.22 -11.73
C ASP A 95 -7.06 1.22 -12.82
N ASN A 96 -6.21 2.23 -13.01
CA ASN A 96 -6.26 3.12 -14.17
C ASN A 96 -5.05 2.86 -15.06
N ASN A 97 -4.77 1.59 -15.33
CA ASN A 97 -3.69 1.12 -16.17
C ASN A 97 -4.14 -0.04 -17.07
N SER A 98 -5.39 0.00 -17.55
CA SER A 98 -5.93 -1.00 -18.49
C SER A 98 -5.82 -2.46 -18.00
N GLU A 99 -6.13 -2.70 -16.72
CA GLU A 99 -6.07 -4.03 -16.08
C GLU A 99 -4.65 -4.58 -15.89
N TYR A 100 -3.63 -3.75 -16.07
CA TYR A 100 -2.23 -4.14 -15.88
C TYR A 100 -1.72 -3.88 -14.45
N CYS A 101 -2.53 -3.36 -13.53
CA CYS A 101 -2.07 -3.15 -12.17
C CYS A 101 -1.89 -4.48 -11.41
N PRO A 102 -0.75 -4.69 -10.72
CA PRO A 102 -0.61 -5.77 -9.76
C PRO A 102 -1.71 -5.70 -8.68
N LEU A 103 -2.17 -6.85 -8.16
CA LEU A 103 -3.22 -6.88 -7.13
C LEU A 103 -2.76 -6.33 -5.78
N HIS A 104 -1.45 -6.39 -5.51
CA HIS A 104 -0.87 -5.99 -4.24
C HIS A 104 0.36 -5.10 -4.45
N ALA A 105 0.48 -4.08 -3.60
CA ALA A 105 1.72 -3.35 -3.39
C ALA A 105 2.78 -4.24 -2.73
N HIS A 106 4.05 -3.83 -2.82
CA HIS A 106 5.15 -4.61 -2.25
C HIS A 106 5.47 -4.14 -0.83
N MET A 107 5.54 -5.07 0.12
CA MET A 107 5.94 -4.78 1.50
C MET A 107 7.45 -4.92 1.66
N ILE A 108 8.15 -3.83 1.97
CA ILE A 108 9.54 -3.88 2.41
C ILE A 108 9.55 -4.10 3.93
N SER A 109 10.06 -5.24 4.38
CA SER A 109 10.34 -5.46 5.79
C SER A 109 11.51 -4.58 6.23
N CYS A 110 11.37 -3.91 7.37
CA CYS A 110 12.47 -3.16 7.94
C CYS A 110 13.59 -4.12 8.34
N PRO A 111 14.86 -3.78 8.05
CA PRO A 111 15.97 -4.56 8.54
C PRO A 111 15.95 -4.61 10.07
N ASN A 112 16.12 -5.81 10.63
CA ASN A 112 16.23 -5.97 12.07
C ASN A 112 17.49 -5.20 12.55
N PRO A 113 17.41 -4.35 13.59
CA PRO A 113 18.57 -3.61 14.09
C PRO A 113 19.80 -4.50 14.39
N LYS A 114 19.60 -5.80 14.65
CA LYS A 114 20.69 -6.76 14.87
C LYS A 114 21.50 -7.11 13.62
N GLU A 115 20.97 -6.93 12.41
CA GLU A 115 21.64 -7.32 11.16
C GLU A 115 22.47 -6.18 10.54
N ARG A 116 22.26 -4.94 10.98
CA ARG A 116 22.97 -3.77 10.45
C ARG A 116 24.46 -3.74 10.81
N SER A 117 24.91 -4.57 11.74
CA SER A 117 26.32 -4.61 12.16
C SER A 117 27.22 -5.41 11.21
N SER A 118 26.66 -6.20 10.28
CA SER A 118 27.47 -7.12 9.47
C SER A 118 27.68 -6.73 8.01
N SER A 119 27.15 -5.58 7.54
CA SER A 119 27.29 -5.16 6.13
C SER A 119 27.66 -3.67 5.99
N MET A 120 28.60 -3.19 6.80
CA MET A 120 29.36 -1.97 6.48
C MET A 120 30.76 -2.39 6.04
N GLY A 121 30.83 -3.06 4.89
CA GLY A 121 32.05 -3.55 4.28
C GLY A 121 32.27 -2.92 2.92
N LYS A 122 32.88 -1.73 2.93
CA LYS A 122 33.75 -1.18 1.88
C LYS A 122 33.07 -0.68 0.58
N GLU A 123 32.74 0.60 0.57
CA GLU A 123 32.90 1.41 -0.65
C GLU A 123 33.53 2.76 -0.32
N THR A 124 34.75 2.91 -0.85
CA THR A 124 35.64 4.07 -0.78
C THR A 124 35.05 5.23 -1.58
N PRO A 125 35.02 6.47 -1.06
CA PRO A 125 34.71 7.64 -1.87
C PRO A 125 35.85 7.87 -2.87
N ALA A 126 35.59 7.60 -4.16
CA ALA A 126 36.48 8.05 -5.22
C ALA A 126 36.28 9.56 -5.40
N ALA A 127 37.28 10.31 -4.94
CA ALA A 127 37.46 11.72 -5.25
C ALA A 127 37.52 11.94 -6.77
N GLN A 128 36.85 12.97 -7.27
CA GLN A 128 37.11 13.54 -8.59
C GLN A 128 37.64 14.97 -8.42
N PRO A 129 38.81 15.33 -9.00
CA PRO A 129 39.36 16.68 -8.93
C PRO A 129 39.01 17.54 -10.17
N ILE A 130 38.44 18.72 -9.89
CA ILE A 130 38.69 20.11 -10.34
C ILE A 130 39.14 20.46 -11.80
N GLU A 131 38.36 21.41 -12.38
CA GLU A 131 38.58 22.49 -13.39
C GLU A 131 38.95 22.22 -14.87
N LEU A 132 38.25 22.91 -15.80
CA LEU A 132 38.76 24.13 -16.48
C LEU A 132 37.70 24.86 -17.37
N LEU A 133 37.51 26.16 -17.08
CA LEU A 133 37.13 27.34 -17.90
C LEU A 133 36.02 27.32 -18.99
N HIS A 134 35.43 28.53 -19.13
CA HIS A 134 34.61 29.15 -20.19
C HIS A 134 33.13 29.27 -19.82
N GLY A 135 32.48 30.43 -19.79
CA GLY A 135 32.84 31.81 -20.08
C GLY A 135 31.61 32.67 -19.76
N VAL A 136 31.86 33.89 -19.31
CA VAL A 136 30.88 34.93 -18.98
C VAL A 136 30.06 35.31 -20.21
N HIS A 137 28.73 35.37 -20.12
CA HIS A 137 27.96 36.44 -20.75
C HIS A 137 26.63 36.65 -20.03
N HIS A 138 26.57 37.71 -19.23
CA HIS A 138 25.33 38.34 -18.78
C HIS A 138 24.66 39.02 -19.98
N GLU A 139 23.40 38.72 -20.25
CA GLU A 139 22.55 39.50 -21.16
C GLU A 139 21.61 40.41 -20.34
N PRO A 140 21.49 41.71 -20.66
CA PRO A 140 20.73 42.66 -19.84
C PRO A 140 19.22 42.65 -20.11
N VAL A 141 18.45 42.66 -19.01
CA VAL A 141 17.03 42.98 -18.95
C VAL A 141 16.80 44.39 -19.50
N LYS A 142 16.06 44.51 -20.62
CA LYS A 142 15.54 45.80 -21.09
C LYS A 142 14.23 46.09 -20.39
N ASN A 143 14.26 47.07 -19.49
CA ASN A 143 13.07 47.71 -18.93
C ASN A 143 12.31 48.43 -20.05
N HIS A 144 11.02 48.12 -20.18
CA HIS A 144 10.08 48.88 -21.00
C HIS A 144 9.55 50.04 -20.17
N GLU A 145 10.02 51.25 -20.44
CA GLU A 145 9.38 52.49 -20.02
C GLU A 145 8.72 53.15 -21.24
N GLY A 146 7.44 53.52 -21.09
CA GLY A 146 6.84 54.67 -21.77
C GLY A 146 6.09 54.43 -23.08
N LEU A 147 4.75 54.34 -23.01
CA LEU A 147 3.83 55.43 -23.36
C LEU A 147 2.40 55.10 -22.95
#